data_AF-A0A2N3B975-F1
#
_entry.id   AF-A0A2N3B975-F1
#
_cell.length_a   1.000
_cell.length_b   1.000
_cell.length_c   1.000
_cell.angle_alpha   90.00
_cell.angle_beta   90.00
_cell.angle_gamma   90.00
#
_symmetry.space_group_name_H-M   'P 1'
#
loop_
_entity.id
_entity.type
_entity.pdbx_description
1 polymer ?
#
loop_
_entity_poly.entity_id
_entity_poly.type
_entity_poly.pdbx_seq_one_letter_code
_entity_poly.pdbx_strand_id
1 'polypeptide(L)'
;MGSWNDFNDAQSNTNLIPKGTLAKVRLTIRPGGFDDPSQGWTGGYATRGSTGAVYLNGEFTVTEGQYARRKIFTLIGLMSPKGPDWANMGRSLVRGMLNSARGISDKDMSAEAQAARRINGFADLDGIEFIARIDIGTDASGDDKNEIRSAVTPDHRDYAQIMGTAALQLGAQGAVGHAPHQTTPAAPAHQPSQPASGPGFAGRPSWA
;
A
#
# COMPACT_ATOMS: atom_id res chain seq x y z
N MET A 1 41.47 -21.66 12.44
CA MET A 1 40.73 -21.79 11.16
C MET A 1 39.44 -22.51 11.49
N GLY A 2 38.27 -21.94 11.17
CA GLY A 2 37.01 -22.68 11.28
C GLY A 2 37.02 -23.83 10.27
N SER A 3 36.51 -24.99 10.66
CA SER A 3 36.44 -26.13 9.76
C SER A 3 35.23 -25.98 8.83
N TRP A 4 35.34 -26.38 7.56
CA TRP A 4 34.23 -26.28 6.59
C TRP A 4 32.97 -27.07 7.02
N ASN A 5 33.14 -28.05 7.90
CA ASN A 5 32.09 -28.88 8.50
C ASN A 5 31.75 -28.52 9.96
N ASP A 6 32.34 -27.44 10.50
CA ASP A 6 31.96 -26.87 11.79
C ASP A 6 31.02 -25.68 11.49
N PHE A 7 29.77 -25.79 11.95
CA PHE A 7 28.72 -24.81 11.72
C PHE A 7 28.27 -24.15 13.03
N ASN A 8 29.00 -24.34 14.14
CA ASN A 8 28.64 -23.77 15.44
C ASN A 8 28.85 -22.24 15.49
N ASP A 9 29.59 -21.68 14.53
CA ASP A 9 29.78 -20.24 14.31
C ASP A 9 28.88 -19.67 13.19
N ALA A 10 27.99 -20.49 12.60
CA ALA A 10 27.09 -20.06 11.54
C ALA A 10 26.04 -19.06 12.06
N GLN A 11 26.24 -17.77 11.76
CA GLN A 11 25.31 -16.72 12.16
C GLN A 11 24.01 -16.78 11.37
N SER A 12 22.89 -16.93 12.10
CA SER A 12 21.54 -16.74 11.57
C SER A 12 21.42 -15.36 10.93
N ASN A 13 21.22 -15.32 9.62
CA ASN A 13 20.99 -14.06 8.89
C ASN A 13 19.57 -13.57 9.18
N THR A 14 19.41 -12.80 10.26
CA THR A 14 18.17 -12.14 10.67
C THR A 14 17.79 -11.05 9.65
N ASN A 15 17.26 -11.49 8.51
CA ASN A 15 16.82 -10.68 7.38
C ASN A 15 15.45 -10.03 7.69
N LEU A 16 15.37 -9.36 8.83
CA LEU A 16 14.17 -8.65 9.26
C LEU A 16 14.14 -7.26 8.67
N ILE A 17 12.95 -6.89 8.20
CA ILE A 17 12.63 -5.51 7.88
C ILE A 17 12.63 -4.73 9.22
N PRO A 18 13.29 -3.56 9.33
CA PRO A 18 13.36 -2.81 10.57
C PRO A 18 11.99 -2.45 11.13
N LYS A 19 11.88 -2.48 12.46
CA LYS A 19 10.68 -2.07 13.19
C LYS A 19 10.29 -0.63 12.83
N GLY A 20 9.02 -0.44 12.50
CA GLY A 20 8.46 0.85 12.14
C GLY A 20 8.56 1.20 10.66
N THR A 21 9.19 0.37 9.81
CA THR A 21 9.16 0.55 8.36
C THR A 21 7.72 0.63 7.85
N LEU A 22 7.44 1.63 7.02
CA LEU A 22 6.20 1.75 6.28
C LEU A 22 6.42 1.20 4.87
N ALA A 23 5.53 0.33 4.41
CA ALA A 23 5.63 -0.29 3.10
C ALA A 23 4.23 -0.51 2.50
N LYS A 24 4.08 -0.30 1.20
CA LYS A 24 2.90 -0.78 0.47
C LYS A 24 2.96 -2.30 0.38
N VAL A 25 1.90 -2.96 0.81
CA VAL A 25 1.75 -4.42 0.79
C VAL A 25 0.45 -4.82 0.13
N ARG A 26 0.45 -6.00 -0.50
CA ARG A 26 -0.75 -6.72 -0.94
C ARG A 26 -1.04 -7.85 0.03
N LEU A 27 -2.29 -7.94 0.51
CA LEU A 27 -2.77 -9.07 1.29
C LEU A 27 -3.11 -10.25 0.38
N THR A 28 -2.71 -11.46 0.79
CA THR A 28 -3.27 -12.73 0.35
C THR A 28 -3.64 -13.55 1.59
N ILE A 29 -4.86 -14.07 1.64
CA ILE A 29 -5.31 -14.92 2.75
C ILE A 29 -5.10 -16.38 2.36
N ARG A 30 -4.23 -17.11 3.08
CA ARG A 30 -4.16 -18.56 2.91
C ARG A 30 -5.38 -19.21 3.56
N PRO A 31 -6.23 -19.96 2.83
CA PRO A 31 -7.42 -20.57 3.39
C PRO A 31 -7.06 -21.66 4.41
N GLY A 32 -7.82 -21.72 5.51
CA GLY A 32 -7.68 -22.74 6.54
C GLY A 32 -8.74 -23.84 6.50
N GLY A 33 -9.72 -23.73 5.60
CA GLY A 33 -10.82 -24.69 5.45
C GLY A 33 -11.86 -24.65 6.56
N PHE A 34 -11.82 -23.65 7.45
CA PHE A 34 -12.81 -23.51 8.53
C PHE A 34 -13.86 -22.44 8.18
N ASP A 35 -15.13 -22.82 8.32
CA ASP A 35 -16.31 -21.96 8.15
C ASP A 35 -17.21 -22.00 9.40
N ASP A 36 -17.84 -20.87 9.69
CA ASP A 36 -18.91 -20.71 10.68
C ASP A 36 -19.93 -19.67 10.15
N PRO A 37 -20.99 -20.13 9.46
CA PRO A 37 -22.01 -19.24 8.91
C PRO A 37 -22.73 -18.38 9.97
N SER A 38 -22.76 -18.81 11.24
CA SER A 38 -23.38 -18.03 12.33
C SER A 38 -22.59 -16.76 12.66
N GLN A 39 -21.28 -16.76 12.37
CA GLN A 39 -20.38 -15.62 12.51
C GLN A 39 -20.15 -14.87 11.19
N GLY A 40 -20.78 -15.30 10.09
CA GLY A 40 -20.49 -14.82 8.73
C GLY A 40 -19.10 -15.24 8.22
N TRP A 41 -18.49 -16.27 8.81
CA TRP A 41 -17.21 -16.80 8.36
C TRP A 41 -17.48 -17.88 7.30
N THR A 42 -17.27 -17.55 6.04
CA THR A 42 -17.59 -18.42 4.91
C THR A 42 -16.47 -18.43 3.86
N GLY A 43 -16.44 -19.47 3.02
CA GLY A 43 -15.51 -19.60 1.90
C GLY A 43 -14.17 -20.25 2.26
N GLY A 44 -14.06 -20.88 3.42
CA GLY A 44 -12.88 -21.63 3.87
C GLY A 44 -11.67 -20.75 4.24
N TYR A 45 -11.83 -19.43 4.31
CA TYR A 45 -10.74 -18.49 4.59
C TYR A 45 -10.23 -18.56 6.04
N ALA A 46 -11.11 -18.84 7.00
CA ALA A 46 -10.70 -18.91 8.39
C ALA A 46 -9.97 -20.22 8.71
N THR A 47 -9.17 -20.17 9.78
CA THR A 47 -8.43 -21.30 10.35
C THR A 47 -8.82 -21.43 11.81
N ARG A 48 -9.22 -22.62 12.26
CA ARG A 48 -9.41 -22.94 13.69
C ARG A 48 -8.16 -23.66 14.21
N GLY A 49 -7.43 -23.04 15.12
CA GLY A 49 -6.27 -23.62 15.78
C GLY A 49 -6.64 -24.68 16.83
N SER A 50 -5.67 -25.51 17.21
CA SER A 50 -5.82 -26.57 18.21
C SER A 50 -6.28 -26.08 19.59
N THR A 51 -6.00 -24.83 19.93
CA THR A 51 -6.45 -24.16 21.16
C THR A 51 -7.88 -23.63 21.10
N GLY A 52 -8.59 -23.82 19.98
CA GLY A 52 -9.93 -23.28 19.73
C GLY A 52 -9.97 -21.85 19.18
N ALA A 53 -8.84 -21.14 19.14
CA ALA A 53 -8.75 -19.80 18.55
C ALA A 53 -8.99 -19.83 17.02
N VAL A 54 -9.70 -18.84 16.49
CA VAL A 54 -10.03 -18.73 15.06
C VAL A 54 -9.43 -17.44 14.48
N TYR A 55 -8.82 -17.55 13.28
CA TYR A 55 -8.06 -16.47 12.65
C TYR A 55 -7.98 -16.58 11.13
N LEU A 56 -7.57 -15.51 10.46
CA LEU A 56 -7.13 -15.53 9.06
C LEU A 56 -5.61 -15.65 9.00
N ASN A 57 -5.11 -16.48 8.07
CA ASN A 57 -3.68 -16.58 7.77
C ASN A 57 -3.28 -15.50 6.75
N GLY A 58 -2.94 -14.30 7.23
CA GLY A 58 -2.50 -13.19 6.38
C GLY A 58 -1.08 -13.38 5.87
N GLU A 59 -0.93 -13.36 4.54
CA GLU A 59 0.33 -13.19 3.82
C GLU A 59 0.38 -11.78 3.24
N PHE A 60 1.37 -11.00 3.64
CA PHE A 60 1.53 -9.62 3.20
C PHE A 60 2.78 -9.56 2.33
N THR A 61 2.60 -9.41 1.03
CA THR A 61 3.73 -9.26 0.09
C THR A 61 4.00 -7.77 -0.11
N VAL A 62 5.20 -7.31 0.22
CA VAL A 62 5.63 -5.93 -0.08
C VAL A 62 5.71 -5.74 -1.59
N THR A 63 5.00 -4.75 -2.13
CA THR A 63 4.86 -4.58 -3.59
C THR A 63 5.93 -3.68 -4.21
N GLU A 64 6.48 -2.72 -3.46
CA GLU A 64 7.47 -1.76 -3.96
C GLU A 64 8.53 -1.37 -2.90
N GLY A 65 9.50 -0.54 -3.30
CA GLY A 65 10.60 -0.08 -2.46
C GLY A 65 11.69 -1.14 -2.19
N GLN A 66 12.61 -0.83 -1.27
CA GLN A 66 13.80 -1.67 -0.99
C GLN A 66 13.49 -3.08 -0.45
N TYR A 67 12.25 -3.31 0.01
CA TYR A 67 11.77 -4.59 0.53
C TYR A 67 10.80 -5.30 -0.43
N ALA A 68 10.67 -4.85 -1.68
CA ALA A 68 9.78 -5.46 -2.66
C ALA A 68 9.96 -6.98 -2.77
N ARG A 69 8.84 -7.71 -2.89
CA ARG A 69 8.72 -9.18 -2.90
C ARG A 69 9.04 -9.88 -1.57
N ARG A 70 9.38 -9.17 -0.48
CA ARG A 70 9.42 -9.78 0.86
C ARG A 70 8.00 -10.16 1.29
N LYS A 71 7.86 -11.35 1.90
CA LYS A 71 6.62 -11.84 2.49
C LYS A 71 6.66 -11.71 4.00
N ILE A 72 5.57 -11.22 4.59
CA ILE A 72 5.37 -11.08 6.03
C ILE A 72 4.13 -11.90 6.40
N PHE A 73 4.17 -12.59 7.53
CA PHE A 73 3.10 -13.50 7.95
C PHE A 73 2.49 -13.05 9.27
N THR A 74 1.19 -12.81 9.30
CA THR A 74 0.50 -12.34 10.51
C THR A 74 -0.87 -12.97 10.63
N LEU A 75 -1.21 -13.43 11.84
CA LEU A 75 -2.51 -14.04 12.13
C LEU A 75 -3.49 -12.93 12.51
N ILE A 76 -4.58 -12.80 11.75
CA ILE A 76 -5.62 -11.82 12.04
C ILE A 76 -6.67 -12.50 12.92
N GLY A 77 -6.71 -12.15 14.21
CA GLY A 77 -7.63 -12.76 15.18
C GLY A 77 -9.10 -12.52 14.84
N LEU A 78 -9.89 -13.59 14.76
CA LEU A 78 -11.35 -13.54 14.62
C LEU A 78 -12.04 -13.89 15.94
N MET A 79 -11.50 -14.86 16.69
CA MET A 79 -11.98 -15.25 18.02
C MET A 79 -10.86 -15.90 18.83
N SER A 80 -10.85 -15.69 20.15
CA SER A 80 -9.97 -16.38 21.10
C SER A 80 -10.75 -16.87 22.33
N PRO A 81 -10.59 -18.15 22.74
CA PRO A 81 -11.13 -18.64 24.02
C PRO A 81 -10.55 -17.93 25.25
N LYS A 82 -9.44 -17.20 25.10
CA LYS A 82 -8.80 -16.44 26.20
C LYS A 82 -9.44 -15.07 26.45
N GLY A 83 -10.35 -14.61 25.59
CA GLY A 83 -11.00 -13.30 25.72
C GLY A 83 -11.09 -12.51 24.40
N PRO A 84 -11.81 -11.36 24.41
CA PRO A 84 -12.14 -10.62 23.19
C PRO A 84 -10.98 -9.83 22.60
N ASP A 85 -9.92 -9.55 23.35
CA ASP A 85 -8.87 -8.59 22.96
C ASP A 85 -8.19 -8.93 21.64
N TRP A 86 -7.89 -10.22 21.40
CA TRP A 86 -7.25 -10.64 20.14
C TRP A 86 -8.18 -10.50 18.93
N ALA A 87 -9.49 -10.72 19.12
CA ALA A 87 -10.49 -10.47 18.09
C ALA A 87 -10.67 -8.96 17.84
N ASN A 88 -10.63 -8.14 18.91
CA ASN A 88 -10.66 -6.68 18.80
C ASN A 88 -9.42 -6.13 18.08
N MET A 89 -8.24 -6.67 18.33
CA MET A 89 -7.01 -6.36 17.58
C MET A 89 -7.17 -6.72 16.09
N GLY A 90 -7.65 -7.92 15.76
CA GLY A 90 -7.88 -8.33 14.37
C GLY A 90 -8.90 -7.45 13.64
N ARG A 91 -10.03 -7.13 14.29
CA ARG A 91 -11.04 -6.19 13.76
C ARG A 91 -10.47 -4.79 13.54
N SER A 92 -9.62 -4.31 14.45
CA SER A 92 -8.97 -3.00 14.33
C SER A 92 -7.97 -2.96 13.17
N LEU A 93 -7.20 -4.05 12.99
CA LEU A 93 -6.31 -4.22 11.84
C LEU A 93 -7.10 -4.24 10.53
N VAL A 94 -8.18 -5.03 10.41
CA VAL A 94 -9.02 -5.08 9.21
C VAL A 94 -9.63 -3.71 8.89
N ARG A 95 -10.16 -2.99 9.87
CA ARG A 95 -10.61 -1.59 9.68
C ARG A 95 -9.48 -0.71 9.15
N GLY A 96 -8.27 -0.81 9.71
CA GLY A 96 -7.10 -0.07 9.25
C GLY A 96 -6.74 -0.39 7.81
N MET A 97 -6.69 -1.68 7.43
CA MET A 97 -6.40 -2.13 6.06
C MET A 97 -7.42 -1.58 5.07
N LEU A 98 -8.72 -1.67 5.40
CA LEU A 98 -9.79 -1.13 4.55
C LEU A 98 -9.72 0.39 4.43
N ASN A 99 -9.47 1.12 5.52
CA ASN A 99 -9.28 2.57 5.51
C ASN A 99 -8.11 2.97 4.61
N SER A 100 -6.97 2.29 4.75
CA SER A 100 -5.76 2.54 3.98
C SER A 100 -5.95 2.18 2.50
N ALA A 101 -6.52 1.01 2.18
CA ALA A 101 -6.79 0.60 0.79
C ALA A 101 -7.82 1.51 0.08
N ARG A 102 -8.79 2.07 0.81
CA ARG A 102 -9.90 2.86 0.26
C ARG A 102 -9.73 4.38 0.45
N GLY A 103 -8.59 4.84 0.96
CA GLY A 103 -8.30 6.27 1.13
C GLY A 103 -9.19 6.99 2.17
N ILE A 104 -9.65 6.27 3.20
CA ILE A 104 -10.59 6.77 4.22
C ILE A 104 -9.83 7.13 5.51
N SER A 105 -10.07 8.32 6.06
CA SER A 105 -9.53 8.73 7.37
C SER A 105 -10.01 7.82 8.50
N ASP A 106 -9.21 7.69 9.56
CA ASP A 106 -9.60 7.00 10.78
C ASP A 106 -10.78 7.67 11.50
N LYS A 107 -10.85 9.01 11.42
CA LYS A 107 -11.86 9.90 12.04
C LYS A 107 -13.13 10.11 11.22
N ASP A 108 -13.15 9.68 9.96
CA ASP A 108 -14.34 9.81 9.11
C ASP A 108 -15.45 8.85 9.58
N MET A 109 -16.52 9.39 10.15
CA MET A 109 -17.70 8.63 10.62
C MET A 109 -18.90 8.73 9.66
N SER A 110 -18.73 9.27 8.45
CA SER A 110 -19.79 9.40 7.44
C SER A 110 -20.45 8.06 7.07
N ALA A 111 -21.69 8.09 6.57
CA ALA A 111 -22.40 6.88 6.16
C ALA A 111 -21.68 6.18 5.00
N GLU A 112 -21.08 6.98 4.13
CA GLU A 112 -20.22 6.60 3.01
C GLU A 112 -18.99 5.84 3.51
N ALA A 113 -18.24 6.41 4.46
CA ALA A 113 -17.09 5.75 5.08
C ALA A 113 -17.46 4.49 5.88
N GLN A 114 -18.64 4.45 6.48
CA GLN A 114 -19.15 3.25 7.16
C GLN A 114 -19.49 2.14 6.15
N ALA A 115 -20.19 2.47 5.05
CA ALA A 115 -20.49 1.53 3.97
C ALA A 115 -19.20 1.02 3.32
N ALA A 116 -18.25 1.92 3.04
CA ALA A 116 -16.93 1.61 2.51
C ALA A 116 -15.98 0.91 3.53
N ARG A 117 -16.44 0.55 4.72
CA ARG A 117 -15.74 -0.39 5.64
C ARG A 117 -16.45 -1.74 5.77
N ARG A 118 -17.60 -1.93 5.11
CA ARG A 118 -18.28 -3.23 5.04
C ARG A 118 -17.58 -4.12 4.01
N ILE A 119 -17.68 -5.42 4.27
CA ILE A 119 -17.29 -6.53 3.41
C ILE A 119 -18.42 -7.56 3.43
N ASN A 120 -18.60 -8.29 2.34
CA ASN A 120 -19.60 -9.35 2.20
C ASN A 120 -19.06 -10.68 2.74
N GLY A 121 -17.75 -10.88 2.67
CA GLY A 121 -17.02 -12.03 3.21
C GLY A 121 -15.51 -11.78 3.18
N PHE A 122 -14.71 -12.75 3.61
CA PHE A 122 -13.26 -12.58 3.68
C PHE A 122 -12.58 -12.48 2.31
N ALA A 123 -13.23 -12.93 1.23
CA ALA A 123 -12.77 -12.72 -0.15
C ALA A 123 -12.57 -11.24 -0.50
N ASP A 124 -13.39 -10.32 0.05
CA ASP A 124 -13.29 -8.88 -0.20
C ASP A 124 -12.02 -8.24 0.40
N LEU A 125 -11.29 -8.98 1.24
CA LEU A 125 -9.98 -8.59 1.78
C LEU A 125 -8.82 -9.17 0.95
N ASP A 126 -9.07 -10.20 0.13
CA ASP A 126 -8.01 -10.85 -0.63
C ASP A 126 -7.56 -9.96 -1.80
N GLY A 127 -6.25 -9.77 -1.93
CA GLY A 127 -5.66 -8.92 -2.95
C GLY A 127 -5.71 -7.41 -2.69
N ILE A 128 -6.28 -6.93 -1.57
CA ILE A 128 -6.25 -5.49 -1.26
C ILE A 128 -4.81 -5.01 -1.06
N GLU A 129 -4.51 -3.82 -1.58
CA GLU A 129 -3.25 -3.12 -1.37
C GLU A 129 -3.42 -2.01 -0.34
N PHE A 130 -2.49 -1.91 0.62
CA PHE A 130 -2.52 -0.89 1.66
C PHE A 130 -1.12 -0.58 2.18
N ILE A 131 -0.97 0.53 2.91
CA ILE A 131 0.31 0.85 3.58
C ILE A 131 0.31 0.19 4.95
N ALA A 132 1.22 -0.75 5.14
CA ALA A 132 1.45 -1.43 6.41
C ALA A 132 2.59 -0.78 7.19
N ARG A 133 2.45 -0.72 8.52
CA ARG A 133 3.56 -0.52 9.46
C ARG A 133 4.05 -1.88 9.92
N ILE A 134 5.29 -2.18 9.56
CA ILE A 134 5.94 -3.45 9.89
C ILE A 134 6.51 -3.34 11.31
N ASP A 135 6.22 -4.34 12.14
CA ASP A 135 6.78 -4.50 13.48
C ASP A 135 7.67 -5.76 13.52
N ILE A 136 8.39 -5.93 14.62
CA ILE A 136 9.06 -7.19 14.99
C ILE A 136 8.27 -7.78 16.16
N GLY A 137 7.76 -8.99 15.95
CA GLY A 137 7.10 -9.80 16.96
C GLY A 137 7.78 -11.17 17.07
N THR A 138 7.33 -11.99 18.00
CA THR A 138 7.93 -13.31 18.27
C THR A 138 7.10 -14.43 17.63
N ASP A 139 7.77 -15.46 17.12
CA ASP A 139 7.11 -16.66 16.60
C ASP A 139 6.77 -17.71 17.69
N ALA A 140 6.44 -18.94 17.30
CA ALA A 140 6.12 -20.01 18.24
C ALA A 140 7.35 -20.70 18.86
N SER A 141 8.53 -20.52 18.25
CA SER A 141 9.82 -21.04 18.71
C SER A 141 10.50 -20.10 19.71
N GLY A 142 10.14 -18.81 19.66
CA GLY A 142 10.76 -17.74 20.44
C GLY A 142 11.63 -16.80 19.58
N ASP A 143 11.66 -16.99 18.26
CA ASP A 143 12.49 -16.23 17.33
C ASP A 143 11.79 -14.94 16.86
N ASP A 144 12.60 -13.91 16.58
CA ASP A 144 12.10 -12.65 16.02
C ASP A 144 11.64 -12.83 14.56
N LYS A 145 10.43 -12.35 14.26
CA LYS A 145 9.85 -12.32 12.92
C LYS A 145 9.22 -10.95 12.61
N ASN A 146 9.08 -10.64 11.33
CA ASN A 146 8.25 -9.50 10.95
C ASN A 146 6.76 -9.81 11.07
N GLU A 147 5.98 -8.82 11.48
CA GLU A 147 4.52 -8.84 11.51
C GLU A 147 3.91 -7.51 11.09
N ILE A 148 2.64 -7.53 10.66
CA ILE A 148 1.86 -6.31 10.37
C ILE A 148 0.96 -6.00 11.56
N ARG A 149 1.34 -4.99 12.34
CA ARG A 149 0.63 -4.60 13.57
C ARG A 149 -0.44 -3.53 13.35
N SER A 150 -0.26 -2.68 12.34
CA SER A 150 -1.20 -1.62 11.98
C SER A 150 -1.07 -1.22 10.52
N ALA A 151 -2.18 -0.83 9.89
CA ALA A 151 -2.17 -0.10 8.63
C ALA A 151 -2.06 1.42 8.87
N VAL A 152 -1.58 2.14 7.87
CA VAL A 152 -1.43 3.60 7.88
C VAL A 152 -2.56 4.23 7.05
N THR A 153 -3.32 5.15 7.63
CA THR A 153 -4.43 5.86 6.98
C THR A 153 -3.97 7.19 6.35
N PRO A 154 -4.79 7.85 5.51
CA PRO A 154 -4.46 9.15 4.91
C PRO A 154 -4.11 10.27 5.89
N ASP A 155 -4.49 10.13 7.17
CA ASP A 155 -4.14 11.05 8.25
C ASP A 155 -2.62 11.12 8.55
N HIS A 156 -1.85 10.15 8.05
CA HIS A 156 -0.41 10.09 8.26
C HIS A 156 0.35 10.84 7.16
N ARG A 157 1.26 11.74 7.55
CA ARG A 157 2.01 12.62 6.63
C ARG A 157 2.66 11.89 5.43
N ASP A 158 3.22 10.71 5.67
CA ASP A 158 3.97 9.94 4.67
C ASP A 158 3.04 9.06 3.78
N TYR A 159 1.74 8.97 4.08
CA TYR A 159 0.77 8.12 3.37
C TYR A 159 0.70 8.46 1.88
N ALA A 160 0.50 9.75 1.56
CA ALA A 160 0.30 10.18 0.16
C ALA A 160 1.54 9.93 -0.71
N GLN A 161 2.74 10.00 -0.13
CA GLN A 161 3.98 9.68 -0.82
C GLN A 161 4.08 8.18 -1.11
N ILE A 162 3.90 7.33 -0.09
CA ILE A 162 4.05 5.86 -0.20
C ILE A 162 2.93 5.23 -1.04
N MET A 163 1.72 5.80 -1.06
CA MET A 163 0.63 5.30 -1.91
C MET A 163 0.74 5.85 -3.34
N GLY A 164 1.35 7.03 -3.50
CA GLY A 164 1.49 7.75 -4.77
C GLY A 164 2.71 7.37 -5.62
N THR A 165 3.71 6.67 -5.08
CA THR A 165 4.88 6.19 -5.86
C THR A 165 4.46 5.26 -7.00
N ALA A 166 3.34 4.54 -6.86
CA ALA A 166 2.70 3.76 -7.91
C ALA A 166 2.36 4.59 -9.18
N ALA A 167 2.11 5.89 -9.08
CA ALA A 167 1.77 6.76 -10.21
C ALA A 167 2.99 7.37 -10.90
N LEU A 168 4.10 7.60 -10.18
CA LEU A 168 5.28 8.28 -10.73
C LEU A 168 6.29 7.32 -11.37
N GLN A 169 6.35 6.06 -10.94
CA GLN A 169 7.34 5.13 -11.48
C GLN A 169 6.97 4.53 -12.84
N LEU A 170 5.69 4.59 -13.24
CA LEU A 170 5.22 4.16 -14.57
C LEU A 170 5.40 5.22 -15.68
N GLY A 171 5.94 6.39 -15.36
CA GLY A 171 6.23 7.47 -16.32
C GLY A 171 7.72 7.78 -16.53
N ALA A 172 8.63 7.08 -15.85
CA ALA A 172 10.04 7.46 -15.74
C ALA A 172 11.05 6.49 -16.41
N GLN A 173 10.61 5.72 -17.41
CA GLN A 173 11.50 4.83 -18.18
C GLN A 173 11.18 4.89 -19.68
N GLY A 174 11.87 5.76 -20.43
CA GLY A 174 11.86 5.69 -21.91
C GLY A 174 12.01 6.99 -22.70
N ALA A 175 13.12 7.74 -22.53
CA ALA A 175 13.60 8.68 -23.56
C ALA A 175 15.05 9.16 -23.29
N VAL A 176 16.06 8.30 -23.51
CA VAL A 176 17.43 8.79 -23.75
C VAL A 176 17.53 9.31 -25.19
N GLY A 177 17.05 10.54 -25.40
CA GLY A 177 16.95 11.21 -26.70
C GLY A 177 17.78 12.49 -26.75
N HIS A 178 18.91 12.43 -27.44
CA HIS A 178 19.88 13.50 -27.67
C HIS A 178 19.26 14.88 -27.97
N ALA A 179 19.75 15.90 -27.27
CA ALA A 179 19.40 17.30 -27.54
C ALA A 179 19.97 17.80 -28.87
N PRO A 180 19.31 18.79 -29.48
CA PRO A 180 20.03 19.93 -30.05
C PRO A 180 19.61 21.24 -29.36
N HIS A 181 20.57 21.94 -28.77
CA HIS A 181 20.43 23.37 -28.47
C HIS A 181 20.25 24.14 -29.78
N GLN A 182 19.24 25.01 -29.86
CA GLN A 182 19.22 26.10 -30.83
C GLN A 182 19.34 27.42 -30.09
N THR A 183 20.42 28.14 -30.36
CA THR A 183 20.77 29.44 -29.76
C THR A 183 20.17 30.58 -30.58
N THR A 184 19.41 31.46 -29.94
CA THR A 184 18.99 32.75 -30.49
C THR A 184 20.08 33.82 -30.31
N PRO A 185 20.51 34.52 -31.37
CA PRO A 185 21.15 35.83 -31.29
C PRO A 185 20.14 36.96 -31.56
N ALA A 186 20.37 38.16 -31.05
CA ALA A 186 19.48 39.31 -31.17
C ALA A 186 20.18 40.56 -31.73
N ALA A 187 19.37 41.47 -32.30
CA ALA A 187 19.69 42.86 -32.71
C ALA A 187 20.61 43.04 -33.95
N PRO A 188 20.61 44.22 -34.63
CA PRO A 188 19.98 45.50 -34.29
C PRO A 188 19.03 46.09 -35.38
N ALA A 189 18.57 47.34 -35.15
CA ALA A 189 17.45 47.99 -35.85
C ALA A 189 17.83 48.99 -36.96
N HIS A 190 16.89 49.23 -37.90
CA HIS A 190 16.82 50.44 -38.73
C HIS A 190 15.36 50.84 -39.05
N GLN A 191 15.18 52.12 -39.40
CA GLN A 191 13.91 52.87 -39.59
C GLN A 191 13.96 53.56 -40.99
N PRO A 192 12.98 54.39 -41.42
CA PRO A 192 11.59 54.13 -41.87
C PRO A 192 11.37 54.25 -43.40
N SER A 193 10.20 53.86 -43.93
CA SER A 193 9.49 54.61 -45.00
C SER A 193 8.01 54.17 -45.22
N GLN A 194 7.13 55.15 -45.44
CA GLN A 194 5.78 55.03 -46.07
C GLN A 194 5.91 55.17 -47.61
N PRO A 195 4.87 55.03 -48.48
CA PRO A 195 3.40 54.96 -48.28
C PRO A 195 2.77 53.68 -48.97
N ALA A 196 1.49 53.52 -49.37
CA ALA A 196 0.31 54.39 -49.49
C ALA A 196 -1.07 53.65 -49.46
N SER A 197 -2.15 54.43 -49.25
CA SER A 197 -3.52 54.38 -49.82
C SER A 197 -4.19 53.07 -50.30
N GLY A 198 -5.39 52.78 -49.75
CA GLY A 198 -6.41 51.91 -50.37
C GLY A 198 -7.54 51.47 -49.40
N PRO A 199 -8.83 51.81 -49.62
CA PRO A 199 -9.89 51.60 -48.62
C PRO A 199 -10.77 50.35 -48.87
N GLY A 200 -11.42 49.81 -47.82
CA GLY A 200 -12.58 48.91 -48.00
C GLY A 200 -13.07 48.15 -46.76
N PHE A 201 -14.21 48.56 -46.21
CA PHE A 201 -15.29 47.78 -45.56
C PHE A 201 -14.93 46.47 -44.80
N ALA A 202 -15.03 46.42 -43.46
CA ALA A 202 -16.25 46.32 -42.62
C ALA A 202 -16.78 44.89 -42.41
N GLY A 203 -16.99 44.47 -41.14
CA GLY A 203 -17.65 43.19 -40.82
C GLY A 203 -17.21 42.45 -39.53
N ARG A 204 -17.53 43.00 -38.35
CA ARG A 204 -17.82 42.23 -37.11
C ARG A 204 -19.36 42.05 -37.04
N PRO A 205 -19.98 41.06 -36.34
CA PRO A 205 -19.73 40.59 -34.95
C PRO A 205 -19.52 39.05 -34.86
N SER A 206 -19.21 38.36 -33.75
CA SER A 206 -19.50 38.47 -32.28
C SER A 206 -20.82 37.87 -31.78
N TRP A 207 -20.73 36.64 -31.24
CA TRP A 207 -21.49 36.05 -30.11
C TRP A 207 -20.51 35.00 -29.51
N ALA A 208 -20.21 34.91 -28.21
CA ALA A 208 -21.07 34.76 -27.02
C ALA A 208 -21.78 33.39 -26.96
#